data_AF-A0A318Q4B2-F1
#
_entry.id   AF-A0A318Q4B2-F1
#
_cell.length_a   1.000
_cell.length_b   1.000
_cell.length_c   1.000
_cell.angle_alpha   90.00
_cell.angle_beta   90.00
_cell.angle_gamma   90.00
#
_symmetry.space_group_name_H-M   'P 1'
#
loop_
_entity.id
_entity.type
_entity.pdbx_description
1 polymer ?
#
loop_
_entity_poly.entity_id
_entity_poly.type
_entity_poly.pdbx_seq_one_letter_code
_entity_poly.pdbx_strand_id
1 'polypeptide(L)' 'MKEEAIYLRSHHNARQALKELVEMPDMDADRIIRSLRDTHFIPSGKIQKKYPMIEKFRLWNAISEALRRSFSE' A
#
# COMPACT_ATOMS: atom_id res chain seq x y z
N MET A 1 11.32 20.57 -6.60
CA MET A 1 12.33 19.57 -6.17
C MET A 1 11.98 18.23 -6.81
N LYS A 2 12.94 17.51 -7.38
CA LYS A 2 12.66 16.26 -8.12
C LYS A 2 12.11 15.14 -7.23
N GLU A 3 12.59 15.06 -5.99
CA GLU A 3 12.23 13.99 -5.05
C GLU A 3 10.77 14.06 -4.58
N GLU A 4 10.25 15.25 -4.31
CA GLU A 4 8.83 15.46 -3.94
C GLU A 4 7.89 14.99 -5.06
N ALA A 5 8.24 15.27 -6.32
CA ALA A 5 7.45 14.88 -7.47
C ALA A 5 7.46 13.37 -7.70
N ILE A 6 8.60 12.71 -7.44
CA ILE A 6 8.72 11.24 -7.49
C ILE A 6 7.86 10.63 -6.38
N TYR A 7 8.00 11.13 -5.15
CA TYR A 7 7.22 10.64 -4.01
C TYR A 7 5.71 10.73 -4.24
N LEU A 8 5.21 11.88 -4.70
CA LEU A 8 3.79 12.07 -4.99
C LEU A 8 3.30 11.13 -6.09
N ARG A 9 4.12 10.88 -7.12
CA ARG A 9 3.79 9.97 -8.21
C ARG A 9 3.75 8.52 -7.76
N SER A 10 4.79 8.05 -7.07
CA SER A 10 4.85 6.70 -6.50
C SER A 10 3.70 6.46 -5.53
N HIS A 11 3.36 7.46 -4.71
CA HIS A 11 2.24 7.37 -3.77
C HIS A 11 0.89 7.33 -4.48
N HIS A 12 0.71 8.09 -5.56
CA HIS A 12 -0.50 8.02 -6.38
C HIS A 12 -0.65 6.65 -7.04
N ASN A 13 0.41 6.12 -7.65
CA ASN A 13 0.42 4.80 -8.27
C ASN A 13 0.11 3.70 -7.25
N ALA A 14 0.74 3.76 -6.07
CA ALA A 14 0.48 2.88 -4.95
C ALA A 14 -1.00 2.87 -4.53
N ARG A 15 -1.64 4.04 -4.48
CA ARG A 15 -3.06 4.17 -4.15
C ARG A 15 -3.94 3.52 -5.22
N GLN A 16 -3.67 3.76 -6.50
CA GLN A 16 -4.45 3.15 -7.58
C GLN A 16 -4.33 1.63 -7.55
N ALA A 17 -3.11 1.10 -7.47
CA ALA A 17 -2.87 -0.33 -7.46
C ALA A 17 -3.52 -1.03 -6.24
N LEU A 18 -3.54 -0.36 -5.08
CA LEU A 18 -4.24 -0.88 -3.90
C LEU A 18 -5.76 -0.92 -4.11
N LYS A 19 -6.33 0.13 -4.71
CA LYS A 19 -7.78 0.22 -4.98
C LYS A 19 -8.24 -0.76 -6.06
N GLU A 20 -7.37 -1.15 -6.98
CA GLU A 20 -7.64 -2.23 -7.94
C GLU A 20 -7.75 -3.61 -7.28
N LEU A 21 -7.01 -3.83 -6.19
CA LEU A 21 -7.01 -5.10 -5.46
C LEU A 21 -8.13 -5.16 -4.41
N VAL A 22 -8.42 -4.03 -3.76
CA VAL A 22 -9.38 -3.95 -2.66
C VAL A 22 -10.12 -2.62 -2.73
N GLU A 23 -11.45 -2.71 -2.84
CA GLU A 23 -12.32 -1.54 -2.80
C GLU A 23 -12.31 -0.92 -1.39
N MET A 24 -11.70 0.26 -1.26
CA MET A 24 -11.59 0.96 0.02
C MET A 24 -11.50 2.49 -0.16
N PRO A 25 -11.77 3.27 0.90
CA PRO A 25 -11.58 4.72 0.90
C PRO A 25 -10.11 5.11 0.75
N ASP A 26 -9.85 6.24 0.11
CA ASP A 26 -8.50 6.81 -0.08
C ASP A 26 -7.75 6.97 1.25
N MET A 27 -8.44 7.33 2.33
CA MET A 27 -7.83 7.49 3.66
C MET A 27 -7.28 6.17 4.22
N ASP A 28 -7.97 5.06 3.99
CA ASP A 28 -7.53 3.74 4.44
C ASP A 28 -6.38 3.22 3.56
N ALA A 29 -6.48 3.46 2.26
CA ALA A 29 -5.41 3.15 1.32
C ALA A 29 -4.10 3.84 1.72
N ASP A 30 -4.15 5.15 1.97
CA ASP A 30 -2.99 5.93 2.40
C ASP A 30 -2.40 5.43 3.72
N ARG A 31 -3.26 4.99 4.64
CA ARG A 31 -2.83 4.45 5.93
C ARG A 31 -2.10 3.12 5.75
N ILE A 32 -2.58 2.25 4.87
CA ILE A 32 -1.92 0.99 4.52
C ILE A 32 -0.60 1.27 3.82
N ILE A 33 -0.57 2.19 2.85
CA ILE A 33 0.63 2.58 2.11
C ILE A 33 1.72 3.08 3.05
N ARG A 34 1.40 4.01 3.94
CA ARG A 34 2.35 4.50 4.96
C ARG A 34 2.83 3.38 5.86
N SER A 35 1.89 2.60 6.43
CA SER A 35 2.25 1.52 7.35
C SER A 35 3.16 0.48 6.68
N LEU A 36 2.89 0.12 5.43
CA LEU A 36 3.71 -0.83 4.67
C LEU A 36 5.05 -0.23 4.31
N ARG A 37 5.12 1.04 3.92
CA ARG A 37 6.39 1.71 3.64
C ARG A 37 7.31 1.74 4.86
N ASP A 38 6.74 2.03 6.04
CA ASP A 38 7.48 2.04 7.31
C ASP A 38 7.97 0.64 7.72
N THR A 39 7.29 -0.41 7.27
CA THR A 39 7.62 -1.82 7.55
C THR A 39 8.23 -2.56 6.36
N HIS A 40 8.88 -1.86 5.41
CA HIS A 40 9.54 -2.47 4.24
C HIS A 40 8.61 -3.34 3.38
N PHE A 41 7.37 -2.90 3.20
CA PHE A 41 6.27 -3.60 2.52
C PHE A 41 5.85 -4.91 3.18
N ILE A 42 6.12 -5.08 4.48
CA ILE A 42 5.69 -6.27 5.23
C ILE A 42 4.48 -5.92 6.11
N PRO A 43 3.30 -6.52 5.88
CA PRO A 43 2.12 -6.22 6.67
C PRO A 43 2.31 -6.67 8.12
N SER A 44 2.21 -5.73 9.04
CA SER A 44 2.28 -6.03 10.47
C SER A 44 0.98 -6.70 10.96
N GLY A 45 1.05 -7.55 11.98
CA GLY A 45 -0.16 -8.12 12.58
C GLY A 45 -1.19 -7.08 13.06
N LYS A 46 -0.76 -5.84 13.33
CA LYS A 46 -1.64 -4.71 13.67
C LYS A 46 -2.44 -4.22 12.47
N ILE A 47 -1.81 -4.04 11.30
CA ILE A 47 -2.50 -3.59 10.07
C ILE A 47 -3.45 -4.67 9.56
N GLN A 48 -3.05 -5.94 9.68
CA GLN A 48 -3.87 -7.10 9.31
C GLN A 48 -5.14 -7.20 10.16
N LYS A 49 -5.01 -7.05 11.48
CA LYS A 49 -6.17 -7.02 12.40
C LYS A 49 -7.08 -5.83 12.16
N LYS A 50 -6.52 -4.70 11.73
CA LYS A 50 -7.29 -3.48 11.45
C LYS A 50 -8.11 -3.59 10.16
N TYR A 51 -7.57 -4.27 9.16
CA TYR A 51 -8.20 -4.48 7.87
C TYR A 51 -8.44 -5.99 7.66
N PRO A 52 -9.33 -6.62 8.45
CA PRO A 52 -9.60 -8.05 8.36
C PRO A 52 -10.23 -8.42 7.01
N MET A 53 -10.83 -7.47 6.29
CA MET A 53 -11.26 -7.68 4.90
C MET A 53 -10.10 -8.07 3.95
N ILE A 54 -8.87 -7.74 4.32
CA ILE A 54 -7.63 -8.09 3.61
C ILE A 54 -7.02 -9.37 4.23
N GLU A 55 -7.74 -10.14 5.06
CA GLU A 55 -7.19 -11.30 5.81
C GLU A 55 -6.53 -12.36 4.92
N LYS A 56 -6.95 -12.49 3.67
CA LYS A 56 -6.38 -13.48 2.76
C LYS A 56 -4.89 -13.17 2.57
N PHE A 57 -4.03 -14.05 3.08
CA PHE A 57 -2.57 -13.96 2.95
C PHE A 57 -2.11 -13.65 1.51
N ARG A 58 -2.84 -14.19 0.51
CA ARG A 58 -2.60 -13.91 -0.91
C ARG A 58 -2.80 -12.44 -1.30
N LEU A 59 -3.77 -11.75 -0.68
CA LEU A 59 -4.11 -10.36 -0.95
C LEU A 59 -3.07 -9.42 -0.36
N TRP A 60 -2.62 -9.68 0.87
CA TRP A 60 -1.52 -8.94 1.49
C TRP A 60 -0.24 -9.02 0.66
N ASN A 61 0.11 -10.21 0.17
CA ASN A 61 1.27 -10.37 -0.69
C ASN A 61 1.13 -9.59 -2.01
N ALA A 62 -0.06 -9.62 -2.64
CA ALA A 62 -0.33 -8.85 -3.85
C ALA A 62 -0.22 -7.34 -3.61
N ILE A 63 -0.75 -6.85 -2.48
CA ILE A 63 -0.64 -5.44 -2.07
C ILE A 63 0.81 -5.05 -1.86
N SER A 64 1.56 -5.83 -1.07
CA SER A 64 2.98 -5.58 -0.81
C SER A 64 3.81 -5.48 -2.09
N GLU A 65 3.59 -6.40 -3.03
CA GLU A 65 4.28 -6.41 -4.32
C GLU A 65 3.88 -5.22 -5.20
N ALA A 66 2.58 -4.91 -5.29
CA ALA A 66 2.08 -3.77 -6.06
C ALA A 66 2.63 -2.42 -5.54
N LEU A 67 2.69 -2.27 -4.22
CA LEU A 67 3.28 -1.10 -3.59
C LEU A 67 4.78 -1.04 -3.83
N ARG A 68 5.50 -2.14 -3.65
CA ARG A 68 6.95 -2.19 -3.88
C ARG A 68 7.31 -1.77 -5.30
N ARG A 69 6.54 -2.20 -6.31
CA ARG A 69 6.70 -1.76 -7.70
C ARG A 69 6.49 -0.25 -7.86
N SER A 70 5.43 0.28 -7.25
CA SER A 70 5.10 1.71 -7.32
C SER A 70 6.18 2.63 -6.74
N PHE A 71 6.97 2.14 -5.77
CA PHE A 71 8.06 2.88 -5.13
C PHE A 71 9.47 2.52 -5.66
N SER A 72 9.57 1.55 -6.57
CA SER A 72 10.84 1.12 -7.18
C SER A 72 11.08 1.74 -8.57
N GLU A 73 10.10 2.48 -9.11
CA GLU A 73 10.20 3.33 -10.31
C GLU A 73 10.59 4.77 -9.94
#